data_AF-A0A1L9BA15-F1
#
_entry.id   AF-A0A1L9BA15-F1
#
_cell.length_a   1.000
_cell.length_b   1.000
_cell.length_c   1.000
_cell.angle_alpha   90.00
_cell.angle_beta   90.00
_cell.angle_gamma   90.00
#
_symmetry.space_group_name_H-M   'P 1'
#
loop_
_entity.id
_entity.type
_entity.pdbx_description
1 polymer ?
#
loop_
_entity_poly.entity_id
_entity_poly.type
_entity_poly.pdbx_seq_one_letter_code
_entity_poly.pdbx_strand_id
1 'polypeptide(L)'
;MRPPRLASLLLLTFALPALAGDAPGTRKVSRREEQRLLDEAVKRTNAACGAAMRMRIDWSTWAAQDPGERRPHEGCSAFLKVVEHICETSEGQGYMRRMLKTVRCEYQETGMVLGLGSREDDWVFFYSTAWERGPEYARKLENWMLKLAP
;
A
#
# COMPACT_ATOMS: atom_id res chain seq x y z
N MET A 1 42.15 -30.06 -66.39
CA MET A 1 41.06 -29.06 -66.26
C MET A 1 39.90 -29.68 -65.51
N ARG A 2 39.55 -29.15 -64.33
CA ARG A 2 38.35 -29.50 -63.54
C ARG A 2 37.77 -28.19 -62.98
N PRO A 3 36.44 -27.98 -62.99
CA PRO A 3 35.84 -26.69 -62.69
C PRO A 3 35.77 -26.41 -61.17
N PRO A 4 35.70 -25.12 -60.77
CA PRO A 4 35.59 -24.73 -59.37
C PRO A 4 34.18 -24.98 -58.82
N ARG A 5 34.11 -25.48 -57.58
CA ARG A 5 32.85 -25.72 -56.87
C ARG A 5 32.30 -24.38 -56.36
N LEU A 6 31.13 -24.02 -56.85
CA LEU A 6 30.31 -22.91 -56.38
C LEU A 6 29.97 -23.10 -54.90
N ALA A 7 30.47 -22.19 -54.07
CA ALA A 7 30.10 -22.07 -52.66
C ALA A 7 28.65 -21.55 -52.57
N SER A 8 27.74 -22.43 -52.17
CA SER A 8 26.36 -22.05 -51.86
C SER A 8 26.32 -21.24 -50.57
N LEU A 9 26.08 -19.94 -50.69
CA LEU A 9 25.67 -19.08 -49.58
C LEU A 9 24.25 -19.48 -49.13
N LEU A 10 24.17 -20.21 -48.03
CA LEU A 10 22.93 -20.42 -47.28
C LEU A 10 22.62 -19.13 -46.50
N LEU A 11 21.74 -18.30 -47.07
CA LEU A 11 21.09 -17.19 -46.36
C LEU A 11 20.17 -17.77 -45.27
N LEU A 12 20.65 -17.78 -44.03
CA LEU A 12 19.84 -18.02 -42.84
C LEU A 12 18.97 -16.78 -42.57
N THR A 13 17.74 -16.79 -43.09
CA THR A 13 16.68 -15.89 -42.67
C THR A 13 16.21 -16.27 -41.27
N PHE A 14 16.73 -15.58 -40.25
CA PHE A 14 16.17 -15.64 -38.90
C PHE A 14 14.80 -14.99 -38.92
N ALA A 15 13.74 -15.82 -38.96
CA ALA A 15 12.40 -15.39 -38.63
C ALA A 15 12.36 -15.04 -37.15
N LEU A 16 12.49 -13.74 -36.83
CA LEU A 16 12.22 -13.23 -35.50
C LEU A 16 10.73 -13.49 -35.23
N PRO A 17 10.35 -14.31 -34.23
CA PRO A 17 8.97 -14.38 -33.81
C PRO A 17 8.58 -12.97 -33.35
N ALA A 18 7.59 -12.39 -34.01
CA ALA A 18 6.92 -11.21 -33.51
C ALA A 18 6.38 -11.57 -32.13
N LEU A 19 7.10 -11.14 -31.09
CA LEU A 19 6.58 -11.08 -29.74
C LEU A 19 5.43 -10.08 -29.81
N ALA A 20 4.23 -10.58 -30.08
CA ALA A 20 3.01 -9.93 -29.68
C ALA A 20 3.09 -9.83 -28.16
N GLY A 21 3.74 -8.76 -27.69
CA GLY A 21 3.75 -8.39 -26.29
C GLY A 21 2.33 -8.01 -25.96
N ASP A 22 1.56 -8.98 -25.46
CA ASP A 22 0.41 -8.69 -24.63
C ASP A 22 0.94 -7.76 -23.53
N ALA A 23 0.66 -6.46 -23.67
CA ALA A 23 0.94 -5.52 -22.62
C ALA A 23 0.29 -6.11 -21.36
N PRO A 24 1.05 -6.32 -20.26
CA PRO A 24 0.50 -6.96 -19.08
C PRO A 24 -0.69 -6.14 -18.61
N GLY A 25 -1.89 -6.62 -18.93
CA GLY A 25 -3.12 -6.02 -18.47
C GLY A 25 -3.05 -6.02 -16.96
N THR A 26 -3.10 -4.84 -16.35
CA THR A 26 -3.09 -4.70 -14.90
C THR A 26 -4.31 -5.44 -14.37
N ARG A 27 -4.08 -6.67 -13.87
CA ARG A 27 -5.14 -7.50 -13.33
C ARG A 27 -5.76 -6.76 -12.16
N LYS A 28 -7.01 -6.31 -12.31
CA LYS A 28 -7.77 -5.72 -11.20
C LYS A 28 -7.85 -6.72 -10.07
N VAL A 29 -7.27 -6.34 -8.93
CA VAL A 29 -7.31 -7.11 -7.69
C VAL A 29 -8.73 -6.97 -7.11
N SER A 30 -9.32 -8.08 -6.66
CA SER A 30 -10.68 -8.03 -6.09
C SER A 30 -10.66 -7.29 -4.73
N ARG A 31 -11.77 -6.66 -4.34
CA ARG A 31 -11.91 -6.01 -3.01
C ARG A 31 -11.54 -6.93 -1.84
N ARG A 32 -11.89 -8.22 -1.96
CA ARG A 32 -11.54 -9.23 -0.96
C ARG A 32 -10.03 -9.46 -0.87
N GLU A 33 -9.37 -9.49 -2.01
CA GLU A 33 -7.92 -9.67 -2.09
C GLU A 33 -7.16 -8.44 -1.61
N GLU A 34 -7.62 -7.24 -1.96
CA GLU A 34 -7.12 -5.98 -1.40
C GLU A 34 -7.23 -5.94 0.13
N GLN A 35 -8.40 -6.30 0.69
CA GLN A 35 -8.57 -6.37 2.15
C GLN A 35 -7.65 -7.44 2.76
N ARG A 36 -7.47 -8.59 2.11
CA ARG A 36 -6.57 -9.65 2.58
C ARG A 36 -5.12 -9.16 2.68
N LEU A 37 -4.63 -8.44 1.66
CA LEU A 37 -3.28 -7.86 1.64
C LEU A 37 -3.10 -6.83 2.76
N LEU A 38 -4.12 -6.01 3.01
CA LEU A 38 -4.12 -5.07 4.13
C LEU A 38 -4.09 -5.80 5.49
N ASP A 39 -4.89 -6.85 5.65
CA ASP A 39 -4.93 -7.66 6.88
C ASP A 39 -3.57 -8.30 7.17
N GLU A 40 -2.85 -8.76 6.13
CA GLU A 40 -1.47 -9.27 6.28
C GLU A 40 -0.50 -8.19 6.76
N ALA A 41 -0.61 -6.96 6.23
CA ALA A 41 0.20 -5.84 6.68
C ALA A 41 -0.10 -5.50 8.15
N VAL A 42 -1.39 -5.40 8.53
CA VAL A 42 -1.81 -5.16 9.92
C VAL A 42 -1.28 -6.25 10.85
N LYS A 43 -1.31 -7.51 10.43
CA LYS A 43 -0.79 -8.62 11.23
C LYS A 43 0.71 -8.46 11.51
N ARG A 44 1.51 -8.09 10.51
CA ARG A 44 2.95 -7.85 10.70
C ARG A 44 3.21 -6.69 11.65
N THR A 45 2.50 -5.58 11.47
CA THR A 45 2.63 -4.40 12.33
C THR A 45 2.19 -4.69 13.77
N ASN A 46 1.09 -5.41 13.97
CA ASN A 46 0.66 -5.86 15.30
C ASN A 46 1.72 -6.71 15.99
N ALA A 47 2.38 -7.62 15.25
CA ALA A 47 3.48 -8.42 15.79
C ALA A 47 4.68 -7.56 16.19
N ALA A 48 5.05 -6.58 15.36
CA ALA A 48 6.16 -5.65 15.66
C ALA A 48 5.88 -4.75 16.87
N CYS A 49 4.63 -4.27 17.00
CA CYS A 49 4.22 -3.33 18.03
C CYS A 49 3.72 -3.98 19.34
N GLY A 50 3.45 -5.29 19.32
CA GLY A 50 2.68 -5.97 20.36
C GLY A 50 1.26 -5.43 20.50
N ALA A 51 0.66 -4.90 19.43
CA ALA A 51 -0.65 -4.27 19.41
C ALA A 51 -1.74 -5.21 18.88
N ALA A 52 -3.01 -4.79 19.00
CA ALA A 52 -4.18 -5.54 18.54
C ALA A 52 -5.07 -4.67 17.63
N MET A 53 -4.45 -3.99 16.67
CA MET A 53 -5.14 -3.12 15.72
C MET A 53 -5.95 -3.93 14.71
N ARG A 54 -7.03 -3.34 14.21
CA ARG A 54 -7.79 -3.81 13.04
C ARG A 54 -7.89 -2.67 12.04
N MET A 55 -7.76 -2.97 10.75
CA MET A 55 -7.91 -1.95 9.69
C MET A 55 -8.89 -2.43 8.64
N ARG A 56 -9.73 -1.53 8.10
CA ARG A 56 -10.69 -1.85 7.05
C ARG A 56 -10.70 -0.78 5.97
N ILE A 57 -10.85 -1.20 4.73
CA ILE A 57 -11.05 -0.28 3.60
C ILE A 57 -12.54 0.08 3.54
N ASP A 58 -12.85 1.37 3.54
CA ASP A 58 -14.21 1.85 3.31
C ASP A 58 -14.49 1.95 1.82
N TRP A 59 -14.91 0.83 1.24
CA TRP A 59 -15.20 0.71 -0.19
C TRP A 59 -16.26 1.68 -0.71
N SER A 60 -17.11 2.24 0.15
CA SER A 60 -18.13 3.22 -0.27
C SER A 60 -17.51 4.53 -0.73
N THR A 61 -16.39 4.92 -0.10
CA THR A 61 -15.64 6.13 -0.40
C THR A 61 -14.68 5.94 -1.60
N TRP A 62 -14.07 4.75 -1.70
CA TRP A 62 -13.15 4.43 -2.78
C TRP A 62 -13.84 4.22 -4.13
N ALA A 63 -14.99 3.53 -4.15
CA ALA A 63 -15.70 3.24 -5.39
C ALA A 63 -16.23 4.49 -6.11
N ALA A 64 -16.49 5.57 -5.36
CA ALA A 64 -16.97 6.83 -5.92
C ALA A 64 -15.85 7.65 -6.57
N GLN A 65 -14.60 7.46 -6.14
CA GLN A 65 -13.48 8.36 -6.45
C GLN A 65 -12.38 7.70 -7.29
N ASP A 66 -12.27 6.37 -7.26
CA ASP A 66 -11.29 5.62 -8.05
C ASP A 66 -11.88 4.27 -8.54
N PRO A 67 -12.30 4.17 -9.81
CA PRO A 67 -12.92 2.96 -10.39
C PRO A 67 -11.93 1.80 -10.66
N GLY A 68 -10.74 1.83 -10.06
CA GLY A 68 -9.82 0.69 -9.97
C GLY A 68 -8.48 0.91 -10.67
N GLU A 69 -7.96 2.13 -10.63
CA GLU A 69 -6.59 2.44 -11.04
C GLU A 69 -5.61 2.29 -9.89
N ARG A 70 -5.98 2.67 -8.66
CA ARG A 70 -5.11 2.50 -7.49
C ARG A 70 -5.40 1.19 -6.77
N ARG A 71 -4.41 0.77 -5.98
CA ARG A 71 -4.45 -0.39 -5.08
C ARG A 71 -4.69 0.12 -3.65
N PRO A 72 -5.94 0.13 -3.15
CA PRO A 72 -6.25 0.72 -1.86
C PRO A 72 -5.40 0.17 -0.72
N HIS A 73 -5.09 -1.13 -0.74
CA HIS A 73 -4.24 -1.72 0.29
C HIS A 73 -2.85 -1.07 0.39
N GLU A 74 -2.25 -0.63 -0.72
CA GLU A 74 -0.91 0.00 -0.73
C GLU A 74 -0.96 1.35 -0.02
N GLY A 75 -1.96 2.18 -0.36
CA GLY A 75 -2.19 3.46 0.30
C GLY A 75 -2.44 3.25 1.80
N CYS A 76 -3.39 2.38 2.13
CA CYS A 76 -3.76 2.07 3.50
C CYS A 76 -2.56 1.55 4.31
N SER A 77 -1.70 0.73 3.71
CA SER A 77 -0.53 0.15 4.38
C SER A 77 0.61 1.16 4.63
N ALA A 78 0.63 2.30 3.95
CA ALA A 78 1.64 3.34 4.21
C ALA A 78 1.55 3.89 5.66
N PHE A 79 0.35 3.93 6.22
CA PHE A 79 0.14 4.27 7.63
C PHE A 79 0.84 3.30 8.58
N LEU A 80 0.77 2.01 8.26
CA LEU A 80 1.33 0.97 9.09
C LEU A 80 2.86 1.10 9.22
N LYS A 81 3.55 1.63 8.21
CA LYS A 81 4.98 1.94 8.32
C LYS A 81 5.28 3.04 9.35
N VAL A 82 4.42 4.05 9.48
CA VAL A 82 4.58 5.08 10.53
C VAL A 82 4.37 4.45 11.89
N VAL A 83 3.36 3.60 12.00
CA VAL A 83 3.10 2.85 13.24
C VAL A 83 4.31 2.00 13.62
N GLU A 84 4.88 1.26 12.67
CA GLU A 84 6.09 0.46 12.89
C GLU A 84 7.25 1.32 13.39
N HIS A 85 7.46 2.50 12.82
CA HIS A 85 8.51 3.43 13.25
C HIS A 85 8.30 3.90 14.71
N ILE A 86 7.08 4.25 15.09
CA ILE A 86 6.75 4.64 16.47
C ILE A 86 7.03 3.50 17.44
N CYS A 87 6.74 2.26 17.03
CA CYS A 87 6.98 1.06 17.81
C CYS A 87 8.46 0.69 17.96
N GLU A 88 9.40 1.41 17.35
CA GLU A 88 10.84 1.23 17.59
C GLU A 88 11.22 1.60 19.04
N THR A 89 10.40 2.42 19.72
CA THR A 89 10.60 2.79 21.13
C THR A 89 9.62 2.06 22.05
N SER A 90 10.03 1.79 23.30
CA SER A 90 9.16 1.15 24.30
C SER A 90 7.94 2.00 24.66
N GLU A 91 8.11 3.33 24.69
CA GLU A 91 7.03 4.29 24.89
C GLU A 91 6.01 4.23 23.75
N GLY A 92 6.49 4.27 22.50
CA GLY A 92 5.64 4.16 21.32
C GLY A 92 4.89 2.83 21.24
N GLN A 93 5.53 1.71 21.59
CA GLN A 93 4.82 0.43 21.71
C GLN A 93 3.71 0.48 22.76
N GLY A 94 4.01 1.04 23.95
CA GLY A 94 3.02 1.22 25.00
C GLY A 94 1.82 2.05 24.55
N TYR A 95 2.08 3.13 23.81
CA TYR A 95 1.05 3.98 23.21
C TYR A 95 0.17 3.20 22.23
N MET A 96 0.80 2.52 21.26
CA MET A 96 0.10 1.77 20.22
C MET A 96 -0.80 0.67 20.78
N ARG A 97 -0.38 0.01 21.87
CA ARG A 97 -1.20 -1.00 22.57
C ARG A 97 -2.47 -0.44 23.19
N ARG A 98 -2.46 0.83 23.61
CA ARG A 98 -3.59 1.46 24.33
C ARG A 98 -4.59 2.11 23.36
N MET A 99 -4.08 2.86 22.38
CA MET A 99 -4.89 3.83 21.65
C MET A 99 -5.53 3.28 20.38
N LEU A 100 -4.84 2.42 19.66
CA LEU A 100 -5.23 2.02 18.31
C LEU A 100 -5.90 0.65 18.31
N LYS A 101 -7.23 0.65 18.24
CA LYS A 101 -8.03 -0.58 18.14
C LYS A 101 -8.61 -0.77 16.75
N THR A 102 -9.07 0.30 16.11
CA THR A 102 -9.69 0.21 14.80
C THR A 102 -9.31 1.42 13.95
N VAL A 103 -8.93 1.13 12.71
CA VAL A 103 -8.54 2.10 11.70
C VAL A 103 -9.43 1.91 10.48
N ARG A 104 -10.06 2.98 10.02
CA ARG A 104 -10.80 2.97 8.76
C ARG A 104 -9.99 3.70 7.70
N CYS A 105 -9.85 3.09 6.54
CA CYS A 105 -9.13 3.66 5.41
C CYS A 105 -10.14 4.11 4.37
N GLU A 106 -10.33 5.42 4.29
CA GLU A 106 -11.29 6.09 3.44
C GLU A 106 -10.57 6.82 2.31
N TYR A 107 -11.31 7.13 1.25
CA TYR A 107 -10.83 7.99 0.18
C TYR A 107 -11.78 9.17 0.01
N GLN A 108 -11.26 10.37 0.24
CA GLN A 108 -12.00 11.62 0.07
C GLN A 108 -11.50 12.36 -1.18
N GLU A 109 -12.18 13.43 -1.59
CA GLU A 109 -11.79 14.22 -2.77
C GLU A 109 -10.33 14.69 -2.72
N THR A 110 -9.84 15.00 -1.52
CA THR A 110 -8.47 15.48 -1.29
C THR A 110 -7.45 14.36 -1.10
N GLY A 111 -7.85 13.09 -1.23
CA GLY A 111 -7.01 11.91 -1.13
C GLY A 111 -7.41 10.93 -0.03
N MET A 112 -6.53 9.97 0.26
CA MET A 112 -6.80 8.95 1.28
C MET A 112 -6.81 9.57 2.68
N VAL A 113 -7.82 9.19 3.46
CA VAL A 113 -8.01 9.61 4.83
C VAL A 113 -8.07 8.40 5.74
N LEU A 114 -7.36 8.44 6.87
CA LEU A 114 -7.43 7.41 7.89
C LEU A 114 -8.30 7.92 9.02
N GLY A 115 -9.35 7.19 9.37
CA GLY A 115 -10.06 7.39 10.62
C GLY A 115 -9.40 6.55 11.71
N LEU A 116 -8.96 7.17 12.81
CA LEU A 116 -8.54 6.48 14.03
C LEU A 116 -9.62 6.61 15.10
N GLY A 117 -10.10 5.49 15.63
CA GLY A 117 -11.11 5.52 16.69
C GLY A 117 -11.01 4.34 17.64
N SER A 118 -11.36 4.61 18.91
CA SER A 118 -11.59 3.56 19.91
C SER A 118 -13.03 3.04 19.87
N ARG A 119 -13.94 3.88 19.35
CA ARG A 119 -15.39 3.68 19.16
C ARG A 119 -15.79 4.22 17.78
N GLU A 120 -16.97 3.82 17.33
CA GLU A 120 -17.50 4.15 15.99
C GLU A 120 -17.85 5.64 15.80
N ASP A 121 -17.84 6.44 16.88
CA ASP A 121 -18.16 7.87 16.85
C ASP A 121 -16.95 8.79 17.11
N ASP A 122 -15.80 8.25 17.53
CA ASP A 122 -14.61 9.02 17.92
C ASP A 122 -13.50 8.89 16.85
N TRP A 123 -13.76 9.38 15.64
CA TRP A 123 -12.78 9.31 14.55
C TRP A 123 -11.92 10.55 14.45
N VAL A 124 -10.61 10.34 14.36
CA VAL A 124 -9.67 11.37 13.95
C VAL A 124 -9.16 11.08 12.55
N PHE A 125 -9.23 12.07 11.66
CA PHE A 125 -8.96 11.93 10.24
C PHE A 125 -7.52 12.36 9.87
N PHE A 126 -6.83 11.55 9.05
CA PHE A 126 -5.46 11.84 8.59
C PHE A 126 -5.33 11.72 7.08
N TYR A 127 -4.82 12.77 6.44
CA TYR A 127 -4.52 12.75 5.02
C TYR A 127 -3.20 12.03 4.73
N SER A 128 -3.25 10.97 3.93
CA SER A 128 -2.06 10.15 3.62
C SER A 128 -1.09 10.78 2.63
N THR A 129 -1.47 11.89 1.98
CA THR A 129 -0.55 12.70 1.16
C THR A 129 0.69 13.15 1.96
N ALA A 130 0.60 13.05 3.29
CA ALA A 130 1.67 13.02 4.26
C ALA A 130 2.99 12.37 3.82
N TRP A 131 2.96 11.14 3.30
CA TRP A 131 4.17 10.37 2.99
C TRP A 131 4.89 10.91 1.75
N GLU A 132 4.15 11.43 0.78
CA GLU A 132 4.71 12.10 -0.40
C GLU A 132 5.39 13.43 -0.03
N ARG A 133 5.07 14.01 1.14
CA ARG A 133 5.63 15.28 1.63
C ARG A 133 6.93 15.12 2.43
N GLY A 134 7.47 13.91 2.54
CA GLY A 134 8.80 13.66 3.11
C GLY A 134 8.85 13.45 4.64
N PRO A 135 10.05 13.21 5.20
CA PRO A 135 10.25 12.75 6.58
C PRO A 135 9.79 13.74 7.66
N GLU A 136 9.74 15.04 7.35
CA GLU A 136 9.25 16.05 8.30
C GLU A 136 7.77 15.84 8.68
N TYR A 137 6.97 15.31 7.76
CA TYR A 137 5.55 15.06 8.03
C TYR A 137 5.37 13.83 8.93
N ALA A 138 6.19 12.78 8.75
CA ALA A 138 6.19 11.62 9.64
C ALA A 138 6.44 12.05 11.10
N ARG A 139 7.40 12.95 11.32
CA ARG A 139 7.68 13.53 12.65
C ARG A 139 6.54 14.41 13.18
N LYS A 140 5.83 15.16 12.33
CA LYS A 140 4.61 15.89 12.75
C LYS A 140 3.50 14.94 13.18
N LEU A 141 3.32 13.86 12.44
CA LEU A 141 2.33 12.83 12.71
C LEU A 141 2.64 12.10 14.03
N GLU A 142 3.90 11.73 14.24
CA GLU A 142 4.41 11.19 15.52
C GLU A 142 4.15 12.15 16.68
N ASN A 143 4.63 13.40 16.60
CA ASN A 143 4.43 14.43 17.63
C ASN A 143 2.96 14.65 17.95
N TRP A 144 2.10 14.60 16.95
CA TRP A 144 0.68 14.77 17.12
C TRP A 144 0.04 13.54 17.80
N MET A 145 0.44 12.32 17.43
CA MET A 145 -0.07 11.11 18.09
C MET A 145 0.35 11.07 19.56
N LEU A 146 1.59 11.46 19.86
CA LEU A 146 2.06 11.61 21.23
C LEU A 146 1.22 12.63 22.02
N LYS A 147 0.72 13.71 21.39
CA LYS A 147 -0.18 14.68 22.04
C LYS A 147 -1.60 14.16 22.30
N LEU A 148 -2.04 13.14 21.57
CA LEU A 148 -3.32 12.49 21.83
C LEU A 148 -3.24 11.46 22.95
N ALA A 149 -2.05 11.16 23.47
CA ALA A 149 -1.90 10.28 24.61
C ALA A 149 -2.53 10.95 25.85
N PRO A 150 -3.51 10.30 26.51
CA PRO A 150 -4.04 10.78 27.78
C PRO A 150 -3.01 10.69 28.92
#